data_AF-A0AAQ2W0J4-F1
#
_entry.id   AF-A0AAQ2W0J4-F1
#
_cell.length_a   1.000
_cell.length_b   1.000
_cell.length_c   1.000
_cell.angle_alpha   90.00
_cell.angle_beta   90.00
_cell.angle_gamma   90.00
#
_symmetry.space_group_name_H-M   'P 1'
#
loop_
_entity.id
_entity.type
_entity.pdbx_description
1 polymer ?
#
loop_
_entity_poly.entity_id
_entity_poly.type
_entity_poly.pdbx_seq_one_letter_code
_entity_poly.pdbx_strand_id
1 'polypeptide(L)'
;MEELVTLDCLFIDGTKIEANANKYSFVWKKATDKFSAKLQEQIQVYFQEEITPLIHQAIKLDEEEPIYSEQLLAFAQVLEEELENLNQNIEETPVKGKDERKTQRRKLKKVLSKVKEDFSVRAEKYENYQETFQGRNSFSKTDPDATFMRMKEDHMKNGQLKAAYNLQIRQIPRLFCHSLKPIRMT
;
A
#
# COMPACT_ATOMS: atom_id res chain seq x y z
N MET A 1 -46.11 -20.38 20.11
CA MET A 1 -45.56 -21.31 19.11
C MET A 1 -44.65 -20.48 18.22
N GLU A 2 -43.35 -20.68 18.33
CA GLU A 2 -42.36 -20.10 17.43
C GLU A 2 -42.62 -20.69 16.03
N GLU A 3 -42.98 -19.86 15.06
CA GLU A 3 -43.07 -20.29 13.66
C GLU A 3 -41.66 -20.63 13.17
N LEU A 4 -41.33 -21.91 13.20
CA LEU A 4 -40.15 -22.45 12.53
C LEU A 4 -40.32 -22.24 11.03
N VAL A 5 -39.64 -21.24 10.48
CA VAL A 5 -39.51 -21.06 9.03
C VAL A 5 -38.79 -22.29 8.48
N THR A 6 -39.48 -23.12 7.70
CA THR A 6 -38.82 -24.23 7.01
C THR A 6 -38.00 -23.67 5.85
N LEU A 7 -36.68 -23.90 5.88
CA LEU A 7 -35.73 -23.50 4.84
C LEU A 7 -35.79 -24.46 3.63
N ASP A 8 -36.97 -24.92 3.23
CA ASP A 8 -37.12 -26.05 2.30
C ASP A 8 -36.59 -25.73 0.89
N CYS A 9 -36.53 -24.44 0.51
CA CYS A 9 -35.92 -23.97 -0.73
C CYS A 9 -35.23 -22.61 -0.50
N LEU A 10 -33.89 -22.56 -0.62
CA LEU A 10 -33.09 -21.34 -0.59
C LEU A 10 -32.64 -20.98 -2.02
N PHE A 11 -33.11 -19.85 -2.55
CA PHE A 11 -32.66 -19.33 -3.84
C PHE A 11 -31.59 -18.26 -3.60
N ILE A 12 -30.41 -18.42 -4.21
CA ILE A 12 -29.31 -17.44 -4.15
C ILE A 12 -29.06 -16.95 -5.57
N ASP A 13 -29.31 -15.67 -5.84
CA ASP A 13 -28.99 -15.04 -7.11
C ASP A 13 -27.91 -13.97 -6.96
N GLY A 14 -27.06 -13.85 -7.99
CA GLY A 14 -25.93 -12.94 -8.06
C GLY A 14 -26.13 -11.88 -9.14
N THR A 15 -26.31 -10.64 -8.72
CA THR A 15 -26.42 -9.48 -9.61
C THR A 15 -25.19 -8.59 -9.49
N LYS A 16 -24.62 -8.23 -10.64
CA LYS A 16 -23.51 -7.26 -10.71
C LYS A 16 -24.09 -5.88 -10.92
N ILE A 17 -23.72 -4.92 -10.06
CA ILE A 17 -24.12 -3.52 -10.20
C ILE A 17 -22.87 -2.68 -10.37
N GLU A 18 -22.82 -1.86 -11.43
CA GLU A 18 -21.71 -0.93 -11.67
C GLU A 18 -21.66 0.10 -10.53
N ALA A 19 -20.48 0.30 -9.96
CA ALA A 19 -20.24 1.28 -8.92
C ALA A 19 -20.11 2.68 -9.53
N ASN A 20 -20.52 3.71 -8.80
CA ASN A 20 -20.26 5.10 -9.17
C ASN A 20 -18.80 5.47 -8.82
N ALA A 21 -17.86 4.86 -9.53
CA ALA A 21 -16.44 4.99 -9.31
C ALA A 21 -15.71 5.43 -10.59
N ASN A 22 -14.56 6.08 -10.44
CA ASN A 22 -13.78 6.52 -11.59
C ASN A 22 -13.23 5.31 -12.36
N LYS A 23 -13.49 5.26 -13.68
CA LYS A 23 -13.13 4.18 -14.61
C LYS A 23 -11.63 3.84 -14.63
N TYR A 24 -10.76 4.79 -14.29
CA TYR A 24 -9.31 4.64 -14.35
C TYR A 24 -8.63 4.53 -12.98
N SER A 25 -9.40 4.25 -11.93
CA SER A 25 -8.92 4.24 -10.54
C SER A 25 -8.59 2.85 -10.00
N PHE A 26 -8.29 1.88 -10.88
CA PHE A 26 -8.04 0.50 -10.49
C PHE A 26 -6.71 0.31 -9.73
N VAL A 27 -6.76 -0.52 -8.70
CA VAL A 27 -5.59 -1.06 -8.00
C VAL A 27 -5.69 -2.58 -8.03
N TRP A 28 -4.63 -3.23 -8.49
CA TRP A 28 -4.53 -4.68 -8.63
C TRP A 28 -3.57 -5.25 -7.61
N LYS A 29 -3.99 -6.29 -6.87
CA LYS A 29 -3.16 -6.90 -5.83
C LYS A 29 -1.81 -7.38 -6.37
N LYS A 30 -1.81 -8.19 -7.43
CA LYS A 30 -0.58 -8.68 -8.07
C LYS A 30 0.37 -7.57 -8.51
N ALA A 31 -0.18 -6.44 -8.99
CA ALA A 31 0.65 -5.30 -9.39
C ALA A 31 1.24 -4.61 -8.16
N THR A 32 0.42 -4.37 -7.13
CA THR A 32 0.85 -3.84 -5.84
C THR A 32 1.96 -4.70 -5.22
N ASP A 33 1.77 -6.03 -5.14
CA ASP A 33 2.76 -6.98 -4.60
C ASP A 33 4.10 -6.89 -5.33
N LYS A 34 4.05 -6.82 -6.67
CA LYS A 34 5.27 -6.68 -7.49
C LYS A 34 5.98 -5.35 -7.24
N PHE A 35 5.23 -4.25 -7.12
CA PHE A 35 5.82 -2.94 -6.91
C PHE A 35 6.30 -2.74 -5.46
N SER A 36 5.64 -3.35 -4.48
CA SER A 36 6.10 -3.34 -3.09
C SER A 36 7.39 -4.15 -2.94
N ALA A 37 7.48 -5.35 -3.53
CA ALA A 37 8.71 -6.14 -3.52
C ALA A 37 9.88 -5.38 -4.17
N LYS A 38 9.65 -4.76 -5.34
CA LYS A 38 10.66 -3.93 -5.99
C LYS A 38 11.07 -2.72 -5.15
N LEU A 39 10.13 -2.12 -4.40
CA LEU A 39 10.46 -1.03 -3.48
C LEU A 39 11.36 -1.53 -2.35
N GLN A 40 11.10 -2.71 -1.78
CA GLN A 40 11.91 -3.31 -0.73
C GLN A 40 13.35 -3.54 -1.20
N GLU A 41 13.55 -4.13 -2.37
CA GLU A 41 14.87 -4.30 -2.99
C GLU A 41 15.59 -2.95 -3.18
N GLN A 42 14.87 -1.94 -3.66
CA GLN A 42 15.43 -0.59 -3.85
C GLN A 42 15.86 0.06 -2.53
N ILE A 43 15.07 -0.12 -1.47
CA ILE A 43 15.38 0.36 -0.13
C ILE A 43 16.65 -0.36 0.37
N GLN A 44 16.68 -1.69 0.33
CA GLN A 44 17.84 -2.46 0.80
C GLN A 44 19.14 -2.03 0.11
N VAL A 45 19.16 -1.96 -1.21
CA VAL A 45 20.34 -1.51 -1.98
C VAL A 45 20.72 -0.08 -1.58
N TYR A 46 19.76 0.83 -1.49
CA TYR A 46 20.03 2.23 -1.12
C TYR A 46 20.61 2.36 0.28
N PHE A 47 20.12 1.57 1.24
CA PHE A 47 20.62 1.55 2.60
C PHE A 47 22.05 1.01 2.67
N GLN A 48 22.36 -0.04 1.92
CA GLN A 48 23.72 -0.61 1.84
C GLN A 48 24.71 0.39 1.21
N GLU A 49 24.32 1.03 0.09
CA GLU A 49 25.23 1.90 -0.67
C GLU A 49 25.42 3.29 -0.05
N GLU A 50 24.35 3.92 0.46
CA GLU A 50 24.36 5.34 0.82
C GLU A 50 24.28 5.58 2.33
N ILE A 51 23.60 4.71 3.10
CA ILE A 51 23.37 4.93 4.54
C ILE A 51 24.46 4.26 5.39
N THR A 52 24.78 3.00 5.12
CA THR A 52 25.82 2.23 5.83
C THR A 52 27.19 2.93 5.89
N PRO A 53 27.71 3.57 4.82
CA PRO A 53 28.98 4.30 4.93
C PRO A 53 28.88 5.61 5.72
N LEU A 54 27.67 6.14 5.92
CA LEU A 54 27.44 7.40 6.64
C LEU A 54 27.15 7.18 8.13
N ILE A 55 26.54 6.05 8.49
CA ILE A 55 26.13 5.74 9.87
C ILE A 55 26.66 4.35 10.24
N HIS A 56 27.65 4.30 11.13
CA HIS A 56 28.26 3.04 11.61
C HIS A 56 27.37 2.24 12.57
N GLN A 57 26.25 2.82 13.06
CA GLN A 57 25.20 2.09 13.77
C GLN A 57 24.42 1.24 12.77
N ALA A 58 25.06 0.16 12.33
CA ALA A 58 24.48 -0.85 11.48
C ALA A 58 23.34 -1.55 12.24
N ILE A 59 22.11 -1.10 12.00
CA ILE A 59 20.98 -2.02 12.03
C ILE A 59 21.25 -2.97 10.87
N LYS A 60 21.67 -4.19 11.17
CA LYS A 60 21.61 -5.28 10.19
C LYS A 60 20.15 -5.38 9.79
N LEU A 61 19.81 -4.81 8.64
CA LEU A 61 18.57 -5.13 7.96
C LEU A 61 18.69 -6.62 7.64
N ASP A 62 18.03 -7.46 8.44
CA ASP A 62 17.92 -8.88 8.11
C ASP A 62 17.22 -8.96 6.75
N GLU A 63 17.87 -9.60 5.78
CA GLU A 63 17.37 -9.65 4.39
C GLU A 63 16.01 -10.37 4.29
N GLU A 64 15.59 -11.05 5.35
CA GLU A 64 14.40 -11.90 5.42
C GLU A 64 13.11 -11.15 5.78
N GLU A 65 13.18 -9.98 6.46
CA GLU A 65 11.98 -9.25 6.88
C GLU A 65 11.68 -8.02 6.01
N PRO A 66 10.42 -7.79 5.62
CA PRO A 66 10.04 -6.61 4.86
C PRO A 66 10.20 -5.34 5.70
N ILE A 67 10.74 -4.28 5.10
CA ILE A 67 10.93 -3.01 5.79
C ILE A 67 9.60 -2.26 5.83
N TYR A 68 9.07 -2.04 7.02
CA TYR A 68 7.83 -1.32 7.23
C TYR A 68 8.04 0.20 7.23
N SER A 69 6.98 0.95 6.95
CA SER A 69 6.99 2.42 7.00
C SER A 69 7.47 2.96 8.35
N GLU A 70 7.12 2.31 9.46
CA GLU A 70 7.56 2.66 10.81
C GLU A 70 9.09 2.58 10.97
N GLN A 71 9.72 1.54 10.41
CA GLN A 71 11.16 1.39 10.45
C GLN A 71 11.85 2.50 9.64
N LEU A 72 11.30 2.86 8.47
CA LEU A 72 11.80 4.00 7.67
C LEU A 72 11.71 5.33 8.42
N LEU A 73 10.67 5.53 9.23
CA LEU A 73 10.56 6.72 10.07
C LEU A 73 11.62 6.74 11.19
N ALA A 74 11.87 5.61 11.84
CA ALA A 74 12.95 5.50 12.82
C ALA A 74 14.32 5.79 12.18
N PHE A 75 14.57 5.27 10.97
CA PHE A 75 15.79 5.59 10.23
C PHE A 75 15.90 7.08 9.89
N ALA A 76 14.80 7.73 9.51
CA ALA A 76 14.79 9.16 9.24
C ALA A 76 15.15 9.98 10.48
N GLN A 77 14.70 9.56 11.68
CA GLN A 77 15.05 10.22 12.94
C GLN A 77 16.55 10.12 13.25
N VAL A 78 17.14 8.93 13.11
CA VAL A 78 18.59 8.75 13.30
C VAL A 78 19.39 9.60 12.31
N LEU A 79 18.95 9.66 11.05
CA LEU A 79 19.56 10.55 10.04
C LEU A 79 19.42 12.03 10.39
N GLU A 80 18.31 12.45 11.02
CA GLU A 80 18.10 13.82 11.49
C GLU A 80 19.06 14.18 12.62
N GLU A 81 19.22 13.30 13.62
CA GLU A 81 20.15 13.48 14.75
C GLU A 81 21.62 13.60 14.27
N GLU A 82 22.04 12.72 13.36
CA GLU A 82 23.39 12.79 12.77
C GLU A 82 23.61 14.08 11.99
N LEU A 83 22.58 14.59 11.31
CA LEU A 83 22.63 15.87 10.61
C LEU A 83 22.82 17.03 11.59
N GLU A 84 22.11 17.01 12.71
CA GLU A 84 22.22 18.01 13.78
C GLU A 84 23.61 18.00 14.41
N ASN A 85 24.12 16.83 14.78
CA ASN A 85 25.49 16.65 15.29
C ASN A 85 26.51 17.21 14.29
N LEU A 86 26.35 16.92 13.00
CA LEU A 86 27.26 17.41 11.96
C LEU A 86 27.15 18.94 11.79
N ASN A 87 25.95 19.53 11.91
CA ASN A 87 25.77 20.98 11.88
C ASN A 87 26.48 21.64 13.06
N GLN A 88 26.30 21.14 14.28
CA GLN A 88 26.94 21.66 15.49
C GLN A 88 28.47 21.61 15.35
N ASN A 89 29.02 20.47 14.91
CA ASN A 89 30.45 20.32 14.66
C ASN A 89 31.02 21.34 13.65
N ILE A 90 30.25 21.70 12.61
CA ILE A 90 30.65 22.73 11.63
C ILE A 90 30.63 24.13 12.25
N GLU A 91 29.65 24.41 13.11
CA GLU A 91 29.51 25.71 13.80
C GLU A 91 30.61 25.91 14.85
N GLU A 92 30.95 24.86 15.61
CA GLU A 92 31.98 24.89 16.64
C GLU A 92 33.40 25.04 16.05
N THR A 93 33.67 24.40 14.91
CA THR A 93 35.00 24.39 14.29
C THR A 93 34.95 24.87 12.83
N PRO A 94 34.77 26.19 12.61
CA PRO A 94 34.67 26.74 11.28
C PRO A 94 36.02 26.70 10.55
N VAL A 95 36.09 25.92 9.48
CA VAL A 95 37.27 25.82 8.62
C VAL A 95 37.13 26.78 7.43
N LYS A 96 38.17 27.59 7.16
CA LYS A 96 38.27 28.41 5.96
C LYS A 96 38.71 27.55 4.77
N GLY A 97 37.89 27.46 3.73
CA GLY A 97 38.19 26.74 2.49
C GLY A 97 37.20 25.61 2.18
N LYS A 98 37.67 24.59 1.47
CA LYS A 98 36.88 23.39 1.12
C LYS A 98 36.74 22.50 2.36
N ASP A 99 35.50 22.30 2.79
CA ASP A 99 35.19 21.48 3.96
C ASP A 99 34.49 20.18 3.52
N GLU A 100 35.09 19.04 3.82
CA GLU A 100 34.54 17.72 3.52
C GLU A 100 33.24 17.47 4.29
N ARG A 101 33.11 18.03 5.50
CA ARG A 101 31.92 17.93 6.34
C ARG A 101 30.71 18.59 5.68
N LYS A 102 30.91 19.72 5.01
CA LYS A 102 29.84 20.37 4.21
C LYS A 102 29.39 19.49 3.04
N THR A 103 30.27 18.64 2.51
CA THR A 103 29.93 17.70 1.44
C THR A 103 29.15 16.51 2.00
N GLN A 104 29.58 15.95 3.14
CA GLN A 104 28.85 14.92 3.88
C GLN A 104 27.45 15.40 4.27
N ARG A 105 27.31 16.62 4.81
CA ARG A 105 26.02 17.25 5.13
C ARG A 105 25.06 17.25 3.94
N ARG A 106 25.55 17.61 2.74
CA ARG A 106 24.73 17.63 1.52
C ARG A 106 24.28 16.24 1.11
N LYS A 107 25.17 15.24 1.23
CA LYS A 107 24.82 13.83 0.98
C LYS A 107 23.77 13.36 1.97
N LEU A 108 23.97 13.58 3.27
CA LEU A 108 23.05 13.17 4.32
C LEU A 108 21.66 13.82 4.16
N LYS A 109 21.60 15.12 3.82
CA LYS A 109 20.34 15.81 3.47
C LYS A 109 19.61 15.16 2.30
N LYS A 110 20.34 14.77 1.25
CA LYS A 110 19.77 14.12 0.07
C LYS A 110 19.20 12.75 0.43
N VAL A 111 19.93 11.98 1.23
CA VAL A 111 19.52 10.67 1.75
C VAL A 111 18.25 10.80 2.60
N LEU A 112 18.25 11.72 3.56
CA LEU A 112 17.11 11.99 4.43
C LEU A 112 15.84 12.37 3.63
N SER A 113 15.96 13.31 2.69
CA SER A 113 14.83 13.68 1.82
C SER A 113 14.33 12.49 1.01
N LYS A 114 15.24 11.64 0.49
CA LYS A 114 14.86 10.43 -0.24
C LYS A 114 14.10 9.42 0.63
N VAL A 115 14.56 9.17 1.85
CA VAL A 115 13.91 8.26 2.80
C VAL A 115 12.53 8.80 3.21
N LYS A 116 12.44 10.09 3.54
CA LYS A 116 11.26 10.74 4.11
C LYS A 116 10.18 11.14 3.10
N GLU A 117 10.56 11.48 1.87
CA GLU A 117 9.61 11.98 0.85
C GLU A 117 9.24 10.93 -0.20
N ASP A 118 10.09 9.93 -0.45
CA ASP A 118 9.84 8.90 -1.48
C ASP A 118 9.59 7.53 -0.85
N PHE A 119 10.55 6.99 -0.10
CA PHE A 119 10.44 5.61 0.39
C PHE A 119 9.33 5.43 1.43
N SER A 120 9.26 6.28 2.45
CA SER A 120 8.19 6.25 3.46
C SER A 120 6.80 6.37 2.83
N VAL A 121 6.60 7.37 1.95
CA VAL A 121 5.31 7.65 1.30
C VAL A 121 4.88 6.48 0.42
N ARG A 122 5.81 5.84 -0.30
CA ARG A 122 5.49 4.67 -1.12
C ARG A 122 5.25 3.42 -0.28
N ALA A 123 6.00 3.22 0.80
CA ALA A 123 5.80 2.10 1.72
C ALA A 123 4.42 2.17 2.36
N GLU A 124 4.08 3.30 2.97
CA GLU A 124 2.78 3.56 3.59
C GLU A 124 1.63 3.36 2.58
N LYS A 125 1.79 3.87 1.36
CA LYS A 125 0.81 3.68 0.29
C LYS A 125 0.57 2.20 -0.01
N TYR A 126 1.61 1.37 -0.06
CA TYR A 126 1.46 -0.06 -0.35
C TYR A 126 0.89 -0.82 0.85
N GLU A 127 1.26 -0.47 2.07
CA GLU A 127 0.66 -1.01 3.31
C GLU A 127 -0.85 -0.75 3.33
N ASN A 128 -1.25 0.51 3.13
CA ASN A 128 -2.67 0.91 3.06
C ASN A 128 -3.43 0.13 1.96
N TYR A 129 -2.80 -0.10 0.81
CA TYR A 129 -3.41 -0.89 -0.26
C TYR A 129 -3.57 -2.36 0.14
N GLN A 130 -2.59 -2.95 0.85
CA GLN A 130 -2.69 -4.32 1.33
C GLN A 130 -3.84 -4.51 2.31
N GLU A 131 -4.00 -3.58 3.25
CA GLU A 131 -5.13 -3.57 4.18
C GLU A 131 -6.46 -3.45 3.43
N THR A 132 -6.53 -2.55 2.44
CA THR A 132 -7.74 -2.30 1.65
C THR A 132 -8.20 -3.52 0.87
N PHE A 133 -7.29 -4.39 0.40
CA PHE A 133 -7.70 -5.56 -0.38
C PHE A 133 -8.66 -6.47 0.39
N GLN A 134 -8.50 -6.66 1.70
CA GLN A 134 -9.36 -7.55 2.52
C GLN A 134 -9.56 -8.96 1.90
N GLY A 135 -8.53 -9.47 1.20
CA GLY A 135 -8.58 -10.75 0.47
C GLY A 135 -9.17 -10.69 -0.94
N ARG A 136 -9.48 -9.50 -1.46
CA ARG A 136 -9.90 -9.25 -2.85
C ARG A 136 -8.67 -9.08 -3.77
N ASN A 137 -8.85 -9.33 -5.06
CA ASN A 137 -7.78 -9.18 -6.06
C ASN A 137 -7.65 -7.75 -6.62
N SER A 138 -8.66 -6.90 -6.41
CA SER A 138 -8.67 -5.51 -6.85
C SER A 138 -9.60 -4.66 -6.01
N PHE A 139 -9.41 -3.34 -6.07
CA PHE A 139 -10.36 -2.34 -5.59
C PHE A 139 -10.25 -1.04 -6.40
N SER A 140 -11.21 -0.13 -6.23
CA SER A 140 -11.18 1.24 -6.79
C SER A 140 -10.66 2.25 -5.78
N LYS A 141 -9.74 3.12 -6.18
CA LYS A 141 -9.24 4.19 -5.30
C LYS A 141 -10.33 5.17 -4.88
N THR A 142 -11.33 5.35 -5.74
CA THR A 142 -12.44 6.28 -5.47
C THR A 142 -13.57 5.65 -4.68
N ASP A 143 -13.66 4.32 -4.71
CA ASP A 143 -14.66 3.53 -4.01
C ASP A 143 -14.01 2.20 -3.58
N PRO A 144 -13.38 2.17 -2.39
CA PRO A 144 -12.62 1.02 -1.93
C PRO A 144 -13.43 -0.27 -1.83
N ASP A 145 -14.77 -0.21 -1.72
CA ASP A 145 -15.62 -1.39 -1.60
C ASP A 145 -15.92 -2.04 -2.95
N ALA A 146 -15.84 -1.26 -4.04
CA ALA A 146 -16.04 -1.75 -5.39
C ALA A 146 -14.82 -2.55 -5.91
N THR A 147 -15.09 -3.64 -6.62
CA THR A 147 -14.06 -4.47 -7.25
C THR A 147 -14.17 -4.43 -8.77
N PHE A 148 -13.05 -4.53 -9.47
CA PHE A 148 -13.08 -4.51 -10.94
C PHE A 148 -13.41 -5.90 -11.47
N MET A 149 -14.53 -6.00 -12.19
CA MET A 149 -15.01 -7.25 -12.75
C MET A 149 -15.66 -7.04 -14.13
N ARG A 150 -15.89 -8.15 -14.83
CA ARG A 150 -16.60 -8.13 -16.11
C ARG A 150 -18.10 -8.07 -15.85
N MET A 151 -18.77 -7.11 -16.49
CA MET A 151 -20.23 -6.95 -16.42
C MET A 151 -20.94 -7.90 -17.39
N LYS A 152 -22.19 -8.28 -17.05
CA LYS A 152 -23.04 -9.12 -17.92
C LYS A 152 -23.44 -8.34 -19.20
N GLU A 153 -23.68 -7.04 -19.05
CA GLU A 153 -24.05 -6.10 -20.12
C GLU A 153 -22.82 -5.63 -20.92
N ASP A 154 -22.01 -6.56 -21.44
CA ASP A 154 -20.88 -6.29 -22.34
C ASP A 154 -21.25 -6.77 -23.75
N HIS A 155 -22.22 -6.09 -24.37
CA HIS A 155 -22.80 -6.49 -25.67
C HIS A 155 -21.77 -6.53 -26.80
N MET A 156 -20.81 -5.60 -26.77
CA MET A 156 -19.72 -5.53 -27.73
C MET A 156 -18.54 -6.46 -27.39
N LYS A 157 -18.60 -7.16 -26.24
CA LYS A 157 -17.53 -8.02 -25.71
C LYS A 157 -16.16 -7.34 -25.64
N ASN A 158 -16.14 -6.04 -25.34
CA ASN A 158 -14.90 -5.25 -25.29
C ASN A 158 -13.97 -5.71 -24.17
N GLY A 159 -14.47 -6.50 -23.21
CA GLY A 159 -13.64 -7.10 -22.15
C GLY A 159 -13.16 -6.11 -21.10
N GLN A 160 -13.66 -4.87 -21.13
CA GLN A 160 -13.31 -3.84 -20.16
C GLN A 160 -13.87 -4.20 -18.78
N LEU A 161 -13.00 -4.21 -17.78
CA LEU A 161 -13.39 -4.38 -16.38
C LEU A 161 -13.94 -3.07 -15.84
N LYS A 162 -15.04 -3.14 -15.11
CA LYS A 162 -15.66 -1.99 -14.45
C LYS A 162 -15.68 -2.19 -12.96
N ALA A 163 -15.56 -1.10 -12.21
CA ALA A 163 -15.80 -1.12 -10.78
C ALA A 163 -17.26 -1.50 -10.53
N ALA A 164 -17.49 -2.55 -9.75
CA ALA A 164 -18.82 -3.07 -9.50
C ALA A 164 -18.91 -3.80 -8.16
N TYR A 165 -20.15 -3.99 -7.75
CA TYR A 165 -20.56 -4.77 -6.59
C TYR A 165 -21.18 -6.09 -7.05
N ASN A 166 -20.83 -7.18 -6.36
CA ASN A 166 -21.55 -8.46 -6.49
C ASN A 166 -22.59 -8.54 -5.37
N LEU A 167 -23.83 -8.20 -5.68
CA LEU A 167 -24.95 -8.35 -4.76
C LEU A 167 -25.47 -9.79 -4.79
N GLN A 168 -25.47 -10.43 -3.62
CA GLN A 168 -26.13 -11.73 -3.42
C GLN A 168 -27.47 -11.52 -2.73
N ILE A 169 -28.53 -11.90 -3.42
CA ILE A 169 -29.90 -11.84 -2.91
C ILE A 169 -30.30 -13.26 -2.55
N ARG A 170 -30.80 -13.44 -1.32
CA ARG A 170 -31.32 -14.73 -0.85
C ARG A 170 -32.83 -14.61 -0.68
N GLN A 171 -33.54 -15.47 -1.37
CA GLN A 171 -34.99 -15.58 -1.24
C GLN A 171 -35.35 -16.92 -0.59
N ILE A 172 -36.11 -16.82 0.49
CA ILE A 172 -36.83 -17.93 1.11
C ILE A 172 -38.31 -17.62 0.88
N PRO A 173 -39.15 -18.58 0.47
CA PRO A 173 -40.58 -18.31 0.36
C PRO A 173 -41.10 -17.81 1.72
N ARG A 174 -41.53 -16.53 1.77
CA ARG A 174 -41.98 -15.71 2.93
C ARG A 174 -40.97 -14.70 3.54
N LEU A 175 -39.67 -14.71 3.20
CA LEU A 175 -38.70 -13.74 3.74
C LEU A 175 -37.67 -13.29 2.69
N PHE A 176 -37.38 -11.98 2.64
CA PHE A 176 -36.37 -11.38 1.77
C PHE A 176 -35.15 -10.97 2.61
N CYS A 177 -33.97 -11.50 2.31
CA CYS A 177 -32.72 -11.12 2.98
C CYS A 177 -31.64 -10.77 1.94
N HIS A 178 -31.02 -9.60 2.08
CA HIS A 178 -29.92 -9.16 1.23
C HIS A 178 -28.63 -9.03 2.04
N SER A 179 -27.50 -9.43 1.47
CA SER A 179 -26.19 -9.14 2.05
C SER A 179 -25.23 -8.62 0.99
N LEU A 180 -24.67 -7.44 1.25
CA LEU A 180 -23.50 -6.93 0.55
C LEU A 180 -22.28 -7.60 1.17
N LYS A 181 -21.90 -8.79 0.67
CA LYS A 181 -20.63 -9.39 1.06
C LYS A 181 -19.62 -9.21 -0.07
N PRO A 182 -18.44 -8.62 0.17
CA PRO A 182 -17.32 -8.76 -0.74
C PRO A 182 -16.94 -10.25 -0.80
N ILE A 183 -17.22 -10.90 -1.92
CA ILE A 183 -16.89 -12.32 -2.12
C ILE A 183 -15.36 -12.42 -2.29
N ARG A 184 -14.69 -13.18 -1.41
CA ARG A 184 -13.31 -13.64 -1.62
C ARG A 184 -13.29 -14.50 -2.88
N MET A 185 -12.73 -13.97 -3.97
CA MET A 185 -12.45 -14.76 -5.17
C MET A 185 -11.03 -15.29 -5.07
N THR A 186 -10.92 -16.59 -4.75
CA THR A 186 -9.73 -17.41 -4.99
C THR A 186 -9.34 -17.40 -6.46
#